data_AF-A0A2P2E886-F1
#
_entry.id   AF-A0A2P2E886-F1
#
_cell.length_a   1.000
_cell.length_b   1.000
_cell.length_c   1.000
_cell.angle_alpha   90.00
_cell.angle_beta   90.00
_cell.angle_gamma   90.00
#
_symmetry.space_group_name_H-M   'P 1'
#
loop_
_entity.id
_entity.type
_entity.pdbx_description
1 polymer ?
#
loop_
_entity_poly.entity_id
_entity_poly.type
_entity_poly.pdbx_seq_one_letter_code
_entity_poly.pdbx_strand_id
1 'polypeptide(L)'
;MDKQKLAAATVLIFDPVRGNMLMTRSVLHGIGFRRIEGMTSLREIRRRLRDVDISLLVVEATEAHEEVVELLRAQRLGELGVNPFVPVIATLWAGSTDLVASLMNVGCDDVLLRPFSQIQTTERVRAIITARKQFVVTSDYVGPDRGRTGGESMAPEAFDPPNALRDRVTMATFDPVMQAEILAQARRKVDQDRLAKLARRIAMAAEVTIQAKGRGDANAGFVVDLLESSAELVRAAKRLDIDEVQEIAMVLEGVAARTSAPGPERVENAHLTRQLALALYVAYAVEGGEAFKAELEKTLDKVRGRLDRAKERAKRRQTLALSLVS
;
A
#
# COMPACT_ATOMS: atom_id res chain seq x y z
N MET A 1 -3.94 28.81 -13.97
CA MET A 1 -4.88 27.92 -13.26
C MET A 1 -6.07 28.76 -12.91
N ASP A 2 -7.27 28.34 -13.32
CA ASP A 2 -8.49 29.11 -13.10
C ASP A 2 -8.85 29.10 -11.61
N LYS A 3 -8.74 30.28 -10.96
CA LYS A 3 -9.00 30.42 -9.53
C LYS A 3 -10.46 30.14 -9.17
N GLN A 4 -11.41 30.39 -10.09
CA GLN A 4 -12.82 30.15 -9.83
C GLN A 4 -13.11 28.64 -9.69
N LYS A 5 -12.42 27.80 -10.46
CA LYS A 5 -12.64 26.35 -10.41
C LYS A 5 -12.07 25.68 -9.17
N LEU A 6 -10.98 26.23 -8.60
CA LEU A 6 -10.44 25.75 -7.32
C LEU A 6 -11.33 26.08 -6.11
N ALA A 7 -12.21 27.07 -6.22
CA ALA A 7 -13.04 27.51 -5.11
C ALA A 7 -13.97 26.39 -4.59
N ALA A 8 -14.40 25.48 -5.47
CA ALA A 8 -15.29 24.38 -5.15
C ALA A 8 -14.57 23.15 -4.53
N ALA A 9 -13.25 23.05 -4.66
CA ALA A 9 -12.46 21.93 -4.13
C ALA A 9 -12.25 22.07 -2.62
N THR A 10 -12.53 21.00 -1.88
CA THR A 10 -12.35 20.95 -0.42
C THR A 10 -10.92 20.55 -0.08
N VAL A 11 -10.24 21.37 0.72
CA VAL A 11 -8.89 21.10 1.22
C VAL A 11 -8.92 20.91 2.73
N LEU A 12 -8.36 19.80 3.20
CA LEU A 12 -8.09 19.58 4.62
C LEU A 12 -6.62 19.86 4.92
N ILE A 13 -6.37 20.57 6.02
CA ILE A 13 -5.04 20.84 6.54
C ILE A 13 -4.92 20.20 7.92
N PHE A 14 -3.89 19.37 8.10
CA PHE A 14 -3.37 19.03 9.41
C PHE A 14 -2.11 19.83 9.67
N ASP A 15 -2.08 20.56 10.78
CA ASP A 15 -0.85 21.16 11.30
C ASP A 15 -1.02 21.31 12.82
N PRO A 16 -0.16 20.69 13.65
CA PRO A 16 -0.34 20.70 15.10
C PRO A 16 -0.26 22.11 15.68
N VAL A 17 0.37 23.05 14.98
CA VAL A 17 0.54 24.44 15.41
C VAL A 17 -0.45 25.34 14.66
N ARG A 18 -1.40 25.92 15.41
CA ARG A 18 -2.49 26.75 14.86
C ARG A 18 -1.99 27.91 13.99
N GLY A 19 -0.89 28.58 14.37
CA GLY A 19 -0.30 29.67 13.59
C GLY A 19 0.18 29.21 12.21
N ASN A 20 0.90 28.09 12.16
CA ASN A 20 1.42 27.48 10.93
C ASN A 20 0.29 27.00 10.01
N MET A 21 -0.74 26.40 10.61
CA MET A 21 -1.98 26.02 9.91
C MET A 21 -2.64 27.23 9.22
N LEU A 22 -2.74 28.37 9.91
CA LEU A 22 -3.32 29.59 9.36
C LEU A 22 -2.48 30.15 8.21
N MET A 23 -1.15 30.07 8.30
CA MET A 23 -0.25 30.44 7.21
C MET A 23 -0.47 29.55 5.98
N THR A 24 -0.51 28.22 6.16
CA THR A 24 -0.80 27.27 5.06
C THR A 24 -2.16 27.54 4.44
N ARG A 25 -3.19 27.80 5.26
CA ARG A 25 -4.52 28.20 4.79
C ARG A 25 -4.49 29.51 3.99
N SER A 26 -3.73 30.51 4.43
CA SER A 26 -3.58 31.78 3.72
C SER A 26 -2.95 31.58 2.35
N VAL A 27 -1.89 30.76 2.26
CA VAL A 27 -1.25 30.38 0.99
C VAL A 27 -2.25 29.71 0.05
N LEU A 28 -2.95 28.68 0.51
CA LEU A 28 -3.97 27.97 -0.29
C LEU A 28 -5.11 28.90 -0.75
N HIS A 29 -5.53 29.81 0.12
CA HIS A 29 -6.51 30.84 -0.22
C HIS A 29 -6.01 31.77 -1.34
N GLY A 30 -4.75 32.21 -1.29
CA GLY A 30 -4.11 33.01 -2.34
C GLY A 30 -4.09 32.33 -3.71
N ILE A 31 -3.92 30.99 -3.72
CA ILE A 31 -3.93 30.16 -4.94
C ILE A 31 -5.33 30.11 -5.58
N GLY A 32 -6.39 30.05 -4.77
CA GLY A 32 -7.77 30.03 -5.28
C GLY A 32 -8.72 29.11 -4.50
N PHE A 33 -8.22 28.28 -3.59
CA PHE A 33 -9.08 27.47 -2.75
C PHE A 33 -9.95 28.35 -1.83
N ARG A 34 -11.20 27.94 -1.60
CA ARG A 34 -12.13 28.65 -0.71
C ARG A 34 -12.69 27.76 0.39
N ARG A 35 -12.89 26.48 0.12
CA ARG A 35 -13.31 25.47 1.10
C ARG A 35 -12.08 24.85 1.78
N ILE A 36 -11.52 25.56 2.76
CA ILE A 36 -10.30 25.15 3.47
C ILE A 36 -10.61 24.95 4.95
N GLU A 37 -10.49 23.71 5.41
CA GLU A 37 -10.65 23.32 6.81
C GLU A 37 -9.29 22.96 7.39
N GLY A 38 -8.95 23.56 8.52
CA GLY A 38 -7.68 23.31 9.19
C GLY A 38 -7.90 22.75 10.59
N MET A 39 -7.14 21.72 10.93
CA MET A 39 -7.24 20.96 12.17
C MET A 39 -5.85 20.85 12.81
N THR A 40 -5.80 20.91 14.14
CA THR A 40 -4.58 20.70 14.92
C THR A 40 -4.50 19.29 15.53
N SER A 41 -5.47 18.43 15.23
CA SER A 41 -5.56 17.08 15.78
C SER A 41 -5.73 16.03 14.69
N LEU A 42 -4.86 15.02 14.69
CA LEU A 42 -4.97 13.87 13.80
C LEU A 42 -6.28 13.10 14.01
N ARG A 43 -6.82 13.10 15.24
CA ARG A 43 -8.13 12.48 15.54
C ARG A 43 -9.25 13.14 14.73
N GLU A 44 -9.19 14.46 14.59
CA GLU A 44 -10.18 15.21 13.82
C GLU A 44 -10.03 14.94 12.31
N ILE A 45 -8.79 14.86 11.83
CA ILE A 45 -8.49 14.47 10.44
C ILE A 45 -9.07 13.08 10.13
N ARG A 46 -8.85 12.09 11.02
CA ARG A 46 -9.41 10.74 10.88
C ARG A 46 -10.95 10.76 10.78
N ARG A 47 -11.62 11.64 11.54
CA ARG A 47 -13.08 11.81 11.45
C ARG A 47 -13.46 12.43 10.10
N ARG A 48 -12.86 13.55 9.71
CA ARG A 48 -13.22 14.26 8.46
C ARG A 48 -12.96 13.41 7.20
N LEU A 49 -11.93 12.57 7.20
CA LEU A 49 -11.65 11.63 6.09
C LEU A 49 -12.80 10.64 5.82
N ARG A 50 -13.65 10.36 6.80
CA ARG A 50 -14.82 9.48 6.65
C ARG A 50 -16.07 10.20 6.14
N ASP A 51 -16.19 11.50 6.45
CA ASP A 51 -17.46 12.23 6.33
C ASP A 51 -17.49 13.20 5.13
N VAL A 52 -16.34 13.48 4.50
CA VAL A 52 -16.18 14.58 3.55
C VAL A 52 -15.57 14.10 2.24
N ASP A 53 -16.10 14.58 1.13
CA ASP A 53 -15.44 14.50 -0.17
C ASP A 53 -14.27 15.52 -0.23
N ILE A 54 -13.06 14.99 -0.02
CA ILE A 54 -11.83 15.77 0.08
C ILE A 54 -11.13 15.75 -1.26
N SER A 55 -10.77 16.93 -1.76
CA SER A 55 -10.05 17.08 -3.03
C SER A 55 -8.53 17.17 -2.83
N LEU A 56 -8.07 17.64 -1.68
CA LEU A 56 -6.65 17.73 -1.35
C LEU A 56 -6.45 17.61 0.16
N LEU A 57 -5.47 16.83 0.57
CA LEU A 57 -5.01 16.75 1.95
C LEU A 57 -3.61 17.36 2.05
N VAL A 58 -3.44 18.31 2.95
CA VAL A 58 -2.14 18.90 3.29
C VAL A 58 -1.81 18.52 4.74
N VAL A 59 -0.69 17.84 4.97
CA VAL A 59 -0.32 17.34 6.30
C VAL A 59 1.06 17.82 6.70
N GLU A 60 1.18 18.48 7.83
CA GLU A 60 2.45 18.72 8.51
C GLU A 60 2.89 17.43 9.23
N ALA A 61 4.14 17.02 9.06
CA ALA A 61 4.61 15.71 9.51
C ALA A 61 5.91 15.75 10.33
N THR A 62 6.42 16.92 10.74
CA THR A 62 7.73 17.00 11.40
C THR A 62 7.70 16.36 12.78
N GLU A 63 6.78 16.79 13.64
CA GLU A 63 6.75 16.36 15.05
C GLU A 63 5.89 15.10 15.26
N ALA A 64 4.93 14.84 14.36
CA ALA A 64 4.01 13.70 14.43
C ALA A 64 4.21 12.74 13.25
N HIS A 65 5.48 12.51 12.88
CA HIS A 65 5.84 11.81 11.64
C HIS A 65 5.26 10.40 11.57
N GLU A 66 5.42 9.62 12.64
CA GLU A 66 4.96 8.23 12.69
C GLU A 66 3.44 8.14 12.57
N GLU A 67 2.70 8.96 13.34
CA GLU A 67 1.24 8.95 13.32
C GLU A 67 0.67 9.48 12.01
N VAL A 68 1.36 10.41 11.34
CA VAL A 68 1.01 10.87 9.99
C VAL A 68 1.27 9.77 8.96
N VAL A 69 2.41 9.06 9.04
CA VAL A 69 2.68 7.91 8.17
C VAL A 69 1.61 6.84 8.37
N GLU A 70 1.24 6.49 9.59
CA GLU A 70 0.16 5.54 9.85
C GLU A 70 -1.19 5.99 9.29
N LEU A 71 -1.54 7.28 9.48
CA LEU A 71 -2.76 7.87 8.94
C LEU A 71 -2.82 7.73 7.41
N LEU A 72 -1.74 8.12 6.74
CA LEU A 72 -1.65 8.08 5.27
C LEU A 72 -1.63 6.64 4.75
N ARG A 73 -0.95 5.72 5.45
CA ARG A 73 -0.97 4.30 5.11
C ARG A 73 -2.38 3.75 5.19
N ALA A 74 -3.08 3.98 6.30
CA ALA A 74 -4.46 3.55 6.47
C ALA A 74 -5.39 4.17 5.41
N GLN A 75 -5.16 5.43 5.03
CA GLN A 75 -5.91 6.10 3.95
C GLN A 75 -5.66 5.45 2.59
N ARG A 76 -4.39 5.22 2.21
CA ARG A 76 -4.00 4.61 0.93
C ARG A 76 -4.44 3.15 0.83
N LEU A 77 -4.30 2.40 1.91
CA LEU A 77 -4.83 1.04 2.05
C LEU A 77 -6.34 1.03 2.31
N GLY A 78 -7.03 2.17 2.18
CA GLY A 78 -8.48 2.41 2.33
C GLY A 78 -9.14 1.79 3.57
N GLU A 79 -8.35 1.63 4.62
CA GLU A 79 -8.78 1.32 5.99
C GLU A 79 -9.34 2.57 6.68
N LEU A 80 -8.99 3.76 6.18
CA LEU A 80 -9.45 5.04 6.66
C LEU A 80 -10.05 5.90 5.52
N GLY A 81 -11.30 6.29 5.69
CA GLY A 81 -12.00 7.20 4.79
C GLY A 81 -12.58 6.52 3.55
N VAL A 82 -13.28 7.30 2.73
CA VAL A 82 -14.03 6.80 1.56
C VAL A 82 -13.21 6.80 0.27
N ASN A 83 -12.13 7.56 0.21
CA ASN A 83 -11.34 7.76 -0.99
C ASN A 83 -9.83 7.53 -0.73
N PRO A 84 -9.25 6.38 -1.17
CA PRO A 84 -7.82 6.12 -1.03
C PRO A 84 -6.96 6.92 -2.01
N PHE A 85 -7.57 7.61 -2.98
CA PHE A 85 -6.88 8.34 -4.05
C PHE A 85 -6.80 9.84 -3.83
N VAL A 86 -7.24 10.36 -2.67
CA VAL A 86 -7.10 11.79 -2.33
C VAL A 86 -5.64 12.22 -2.54
N PRO A 87 -5.38 13.29 -3.30
CA PRO A 87 -4.05 13.86 -3.41
C PRO A 87 -3.52 14.34 -2.06
N VAL A 88 -2.26 14.03 -1.76
CA VAL A 88 -1.61 14.37 -0.48
C VAL A 88 -0.35 15.19 -0.72
N ILE A 89 -0.26 16.37 -0.12
CA ILE A 89 0.98 17.14 -0.01
C ILE A 89 1.42 17.13 1.45
N ALA A 90 2.55 16.49 1.74
CA ALA A 90 3.13 16.59 3.07
C ALA A 90 3.99 17.85 3.21
N THR A 91 4.13 18.36 4.42
CA THR A 91 4.98 19.51 4.75
C THR A 91 5.90 19.17 5.92
N LEU A 92 7.14 19.65 5.87
CA LEU A 92 8.16 19.43 6.91
C LEU A 92 8.89 20.74 7.22
N TRP A 93 9.30 20.94 8.48
CA TRP A 93 10.21 22.03 8.89
C TRP A 93 11.68 21.69 8.63
N ALA A 94 12.03 20.41 8.76
CA ALA A 94 13.35 19.90 8.42
C ALA A 94 13.19 18.63 7.59
N GLY A 95 13.80 18.60 6.39
CA GLY A 95 13.75 17.45 5.50
C GLY A 95 15.04 16.67 5.55
N SER A 96 15.12 15.61 6.35
CA SER A 96 16.12 14.57 6.10
C SER A 96 15.66 13.72 4.90
N THR A 97 16.62 13.15 4.18
CA THR A 97 16.33 12.22 3.06
C THR A 97 15.41 11.10 3.50
N ASP A 98 15.56 10.60 4.73
CA ASP A 98 14.78 9.49 5.27
C ASP A 98 13.33 9.88 5.58
N LEU A 99 13.09 11.08 6.14
CA LEU A 99 11.73 11.57 6.40
C LEU A 99 10.97 11.78 5.10
N VAL A 100 11.61 12.41 4.12
CA VAL A 100 11.02 12.63 2.78
C VAL A 100 10.75 11.27 2.11
N ALA A 101 11.72 10.36 2.12
CA ALA A 101 11.54 9.03 1.55
C ALA A 101 10.40 8.27 2.23
N SER A 102 10.29 8.33 3.56
CA SER A 102 9.21 7.70 4.33
C SER A 102 7.82 8.20 3.90
N LEU A 103 7.63 9.53 3.79
CA LEU A 103 6.39 10.13 3.31
C LEU A 103 6.08 9.78 1.84
N MET A 104 7.09 9.73 1.00
CA MET A 104 6.91 9.33 -0.40
C MET A 104 6.54 7.84 -0.51
N ASN A 105 7.13 6.99 0.34
CA ASN A 105 6.88 5.55 0.41
C ASN A 105 5.56 5.19 1.09
N VAL A 106 4.90 6.13 1.77
CA VAL A 106 3.51 5.96 2.23
C VAL A 106 2.49 6.53 1.25
N GLY A 107 2.95 7.11 0.15
CA GLY A 107 2.12 7.48 -0.98
C GLY A 107 1.72 8.95 -1.02
N CYS A 108 2.47 9.87 -0.40
CA CYS A 108 2.29 11.32 -0.64
C CYS A 108 2.46 11.65 -2.13
N ASP A 109 1.65 12.53 -2.70
CA ASP A 109 1.87 12.98 -4.08
C ASP A 109 3.14 13.86 -4.16
N ASP A 110 3.36 14.71 -3.15
CA ASP A 110 4.57 15.55 -3.04
C ASP A 110 4.89 15.94 -1.58
N VAL A 111 6.07 16.52 -1.35
CA VAL A 111 6.54 17.02 -0.05
C VAL A 111 7.09 18.45 -0.21
N LEU A 112 6.65 19.37 0.65
CA LEU A 112 7.12 20.76 0.72
C LEU A 112 7.90 21.02 2.01
N LEU A 113 9.09 21.62 1.90
CA LEU A 113 9.82 22.13 3.06
C LEU A 113 9.31 23.52 3.44
N ARG A 114 9.17 23.77 4.74
CA ARG A 114 8.77 25.06 5.30
C ARG A 114 10.00 25.94 5.56
N PRO A 115 9.89 27.27 5.39
CA PRO A 115 8.74 27.98 4.82
C PRO A 115 8.62 27.73 3.30
N PHE A 116 7.39 27.60 2.80
CA PHE A 116 7.11 27.51 1.37
C PHE A 116 6.29 28.72 0.89
N SER A 117 6.49 29.08 -0.37
CA SER A 117 5.78 30.16 -1.04
C SER A 117 4.48 29.71 -1.69
N GLN A 118 3.66 30.69 -2.06
CA GLN A 118 2.50 30.46 -2.91
C GLN A 118 2.88 29.88 -4.29
N ILE A 119 4.02 30.29 -4.85
CA ILE A 119 4.51 29.78 -6.14
C ILE A 119 4.82 28.29 -6.04
N GLN A 120 5.63 27.89 -5.05
CA GLN A 120 5.96 26.47 -4.83
C GLN A 120 4.69 25.64 -4.63
N THR A 121 3.76 26.11 -3.80
CA THR A 121 2.49 25.39 -3.58
C THR A 121 1.65 25.30 -4.85
N THR A 122 1.63 26.34 -5.67
CA THR A 122 0.94 26.37 -6.97
C THR A 122 1.51 25.34 -7.94
N GLU A 123 2.83 25.18 -7.96
CA GLU A 123 3.50 24.19 -8.81
C GLU A 123 3.11 22.76 -8.42
N ARG A 124 3.07 22.44 -7.12
CA ARG A 124 2.64 21.11 -6.63
C ARG A 124 1.20 20.81 -6.99
N VAL A 125 0.30 21.77 -6.73
CA VAL A 125 -1.13 21.63 -7.08
C VAL A 125 -1.31 21.46 -8.59
N ARG A 126 -0.59 22.24 -9.40
CA ARG A 126 -0.60 22.10 -10.86
C ARG A 126 -0.12 20.71 -11.28
N ALA A 127 0.99 20.22 -10.74
CA ALA A 127 1.51 18.89 -11.06
C ALA A 127 0.49 17.78 -10.74
N ILE A 128 -0.18 17.85 -9.58
CA ILE A 128 -1.27 16.93 -9.22
C ILE A 128 -2.45 16.99 -10.20
N ILE A 129 -2.75 18.16 -10.78
CA ILE A 129 -3.86 18.29 -11.73
C ILE A 129 -3.46 17.80 -13.12
N THR A 130 -2.26 18.14 -13.60
CA THR A 130 -1.89 17.97 -15.02
C THR A 130 -1.06 16.74 -15.30
N ALA A 131 -0.29 16.26 -14.32
CA ALA A 131 0.70 15.20 -14.50
C ALA A 131 0.86 14.36 -13.22
N ARG A 132 -0.27 13.99 -12.60
CA ARG A 132 -0.25 13.10 -11.44
C ARG A 132 0.34 11.76 -11.86
N LYS A 133 1.29 11.26 -11.08
CA LYS A 133 1.87 9.94 -11.31
C LYS A 133 0.78 8.86 -11.24
N GLN A 134 0.92 7.85 -12.08
CA GLN A 134 0.11 6.64 -12.02
C GLN A 134 0.33 5.93 -10.69
N PHE A 135 -0.67 5.19 -10.24
CA PHE A 135 -0.61 4.42 -9.01
C PHE A 135 -0.22 2.98 -9.32
N VAL A 136 0.46 2.36 -8.36
CA VAL A 136 0.75 0.93 -8.33
C VAL A 136 0.17 0.32 -7.07
N VAL A 137 -0.18 -0.97 -7.15
CA VAL A 137 -0.65 -1.76 -6.01
C VAL A 137 0.36 -2.86 -5.75
N THR A 138 0.88 -2.97 -4.54
CA THR A 138 1.61 -4.13 -4.00
C THR A 138 0.80 -4.76 -2.86
N SER A 139 1.34 -5.76 -2.19
CA SER A 139 0.71 -6.30 -0.97
C SER A 139 0.64 -5.27 0.16
N ASP A 140 1.65 -4.41 0.27
CA ASP A 140 1.88 -3.47 1.39
C ASP A 140 1.80 -1.98 0.99
N TYR A 141 1.63 -1.66 -0.30
CA TYR A 141 1.62 -0.29 -0.81
C TYR A 141 0.53 -0.08 -1.85
N VAL A 142 -0.15 1.05 -1.75
CA VAL A 142 -1.04 1.58 -2.79
C VAL A 142 -0.71 3.06 -2.93
N GLY A 143 -0.27 3.49 -4.10
CA GLY A 143 0.11 4.89 -4.27
C GLY A 143 0.90 5.19 -5.52
N PRO A 144 1.35 6.45 -5.66
CA PRO A 144 2.12 6.90 -6.82
C PRO A 144 3.34 6.02 -7.12
N ASP A 145 3.55 5.67 -8.37
CA ASP A 145 4.72 4.90 -8.78
C ASP A 145 6.02 5.63 -8.44
N ARG A 146 6.93 4.87 -7.83
CA ARG A 146 8.25 5.31 -7.35
C ARG A 146 9.40 4.73 -8.16
N GLY A 147 9.12 3.93 -9.19
CA GLY A 147 10.16 3.28 -10.00
C GLY A 147 10.99 2.30 -9.17
N ARG A 148 10.38 1.66 -8.16
CA ARG A 148 11.10 0.68 -7.32
C ARG A 148 11.41 -0.58 -8.13
N THR A 149 12.69 -0.67 -8.44
CA THR A 149 13.54 -1.76 -8.92
C THR A 149 13.06 -3.19 -8.59
N GLY A 150 12.29 -3.76 -9.50
CA GLY A 150 12.45 -5.15 -9.94
C GLY A 150 12.74 -5.11 -11.43
N GLY A 151 13.45 -6.10 -12.00
CA GLY A 151 13.63 -6.16 -13.46
C GLY A 151 12.28 -6.03 -14.17
N GLU A 152 12.26 -5.40 -15.35
CA GLU A 152 11.05 -4.94 -16.09
C GLU A 152 9.88 -5.94 -16.10
N SER A 153 10.14 -7.25 -16.01
CA SER A 153 9.14 -8.31 -15.96
C SER A 153 8.33 -8.45 -14.65
N MET A 154 8.70 -7.78 -13.55
CA MET A 154 7.95 -7.85 -12.26
C MET A 154 7.45 -6.49 -11.76
N ALA A 155 7.47 -5.46 -12.60
CA ALA A 155 6.90 -4.17 -12.23
C ALA A 155 5.38 -4.33 -12.02
N PRO A 156 4.80 -3.80 -10.90
CA PRO A 156 3.36 -3.79 -10.74
C PRO A 156 2.70 -3.00 -11.88
N GLU A 157 1.52 -3.45 -12.31
CA GLU A 157 0.71 -2.71 -13.28
C GLU A 157 0.36 -1.32 -12.70
N ALA A 158 0.61 -0.29 -13.50
CA ALA A 158 0.31 1.08 -13.16
C ALA A 158 -1.06 1.48 -13.72
N PHE A 159 -1.82 2.28 -12.97
CA PHE A 159 -3.13 2.78 -13.40
C PHE A 159 -3.31 4.26 -13.06
N ASP A 160 -4.20 4.94 -13.77
CA ASP A 160 -4.54 6.33 -13.47
C ASP A 160 -5.51 6.39 -12.28
N PRO A 161 -5.10 6.94 -11.12
CA PRO A 161 -5.99 7.02 -9.96
C PRO A 161 -7.08 8.07 -10.19
N PRO A 162 -8.30 7.85 -9.65
CA PRO A 162 -9.31 8.91 -9.55
C PRO A 162 -8.75 10.19 -8.94
N ASN A 163 -9.10 11.33 -9.52
CA ASN A 163 -8.57 12.62 -9.11
C ASN A 163 -9.67 13.69 -9.10
N ALA A 164 -10.42 13.73 -8.00
CA ALA A 164 -11.50 14.69 -7.81
C ALA A 164 -11.02 16.14 -7.92
N LEU A 165 -9.78 16.46 -7.54
CA LEU A 165 -9.21 17.80 -7.69
C LEU A 165 -9.04 18.17 -9.17
N ARG A 166 -8.45 17.28 -9.98
CA ARG A 166 -8.33 17.49 -11.43
C ARG A 166 -9.72 17.64 -12.03
N ASP A 167 -10.62 16.71 -11.75
CA ASP A 167 -11.91 16.63 -12.42
C ASP A 167 -12.78 17.87 -12.11
N ARG A 168 -12.74 18.40 -10.88
CA ARG A 168 -13.39 19.68 -10.52
C ARG A 168 -12.82 20.90 -11.27
N VAL A 169 -11.56 20.85 -11.67
CA VAL A 169 -10.86 21.97 -12.33
C VAL A 169 -10.92 21.86 -13.85
N THR A 170 -10.85 20.66 -14.42
CA THR A 170 -10.74 20.47 -15.86
C THR A 170 -12.10 20.23 -16.52
N MET A 171 -13.05 19.58 -15.84
CA MET A 171 -14.36 19.29 -16.43
C MET A 171 -15.21 20.56 -16.54
N ALA A 172 -16.01 20.63 -17.61
CA ALA A 172 -16.99 21.70 -17.81
C ALA A 172 -18.13 21.61 -16.80
N THR A 173 -18.59 20.37 -16.53
CA THR A 173 -19.59 20.06 -15.50
C THR A 173 -19.05 18.93 -14.63
N PHE A 174 -19.03 19.14 -13.32
CA PHE A 174 -18.65 18.10 -12.36
C PHE A 174 -19.91 17.35 -11.91
N ASP A 175 -19.98 16.05 -12.21
CA ASP A 175 -21.06 15.17 -11.76
C ASP A 175 -20.59 14.35 -10.55
N PRO A 176 -21.12 14.63 -9.33
CA PRO A 176 -20.74 13.89 -8.12
C PRO A 176 -21.12 12.40 -8.17
N VAL A 177 -22.19 12.04 -8.88
CA VAL A 177 -22.68 10.64 -8.92
C VAL A 177 -21.74 9.80 -9.78
N MET A 178 -21.45 10.26 -11.00
CA MET A 178 -20.49 9.60 -11.89
C MET A 178 -19.10 9.49 -11.24
N GLN A 179 -18.67 10.53 -10.51
CA GLN A 179 -17.39 10.52 -9.80
C GLN A 179 -17.36 9.50 -8.66
N ALA A 180 -18.46 9.36 -7.91
CA ALA A 180 -18.58 8.34 -6.88
C ALA A 180 -18.55 6.92 -7.47
N GLU A 181 -19.16 6.70 -8.64
CA GLU A 181 -19.10 5.42 -9.36
C GLU A 181 -17.68 5.08 -9.83
N ILE A 182 -16.98 6.03 -10.46
CA ILE A 182 -15.57 5.87 -10.88
C ILE A 182 -14.70 5.53 -9.67
N LEU A 183 -14.88 6.25 -8.56
CA LEU A 183 -14.16 6.00 -7.32
C LEU A 183 -14.45 4.59 -6.79
N ALA A 184 -15.72 4.18 -6.76
CA ALA A 184 -16.12 2.86 -6.26
C ALA A 184 -15.57 1.71 -7.12
N GLN A 185 -15.53 1.88 -8.45
CA GLN A 185 -14.93 0.91 -9.37
C GLN A 185 -13.42 0.81 -9.16
N ALA A 186 -12.72 1.94 -9.11
CA ALA A 186 -11.27 1.97 -8.87
C ALA A 186 -10.92 1.36 -7.50
N ARG A 187 -11.71 1.63 -6.46
CA ARG A 187 -11.54 1.02 -5.13
C ARG A 187 -11.67 -0.50 -5.19
N ARG A 188 -12.71 -1.01 -5.85
CA ARG A 188 -12.92 -2.45 -6.02
C ARG A 188 -11.75 -3.12 -6.74
N LYS A 189 -11.26 -2.53 -7.85
CA LYS A 189 -10.09 -3.05 -8.57
C LYS A 189 -8.85 -3.10 -7.66
N VAL A 190 -8.55 -2.01 -6.94
CA VAL A 190 -7.40 -1.97 -6.01
C VAL A 190 -7.53 -3.03 -4.91
N ASP A 191 -8.72 -3.23 -4.36
CA ASP A 191 -8.95 -4.21 -3.31
C ASP A 191 -8.76 -5.65 -3.81
N GLN A 192 -9.23 -5.96 -5.03
CA GLN A 192 -9.01 -7.25 -5.70
C GLN A 192 -7.52 -7.48 -5.99
N ASP A 193 -6.86 -6.48 -6.59
CA ASP A 193 -5.44 -6.54 -6.93
C ASP A 193 -4.57 -6.72 -5.68
N ARG A 194 -4.94 -6.07 -4.57
CA ARG A 194 -4.23 -6.20 -3.30
C ARG A 194 -4.47 -7.57 -2.67
N LEU A 195 -5.71 -8.07 -2.67
CA LEU A 195 -6.05 -9.40 -2.18
C LEU A 195 -5.22 -10.48 -2.89
N ALA A 196 -5.13 -10.41 -4.22
CA ALA A 196 -4.29 -11.33 -4.99
C ALA A 196 -2.81 -11.23 -4.56
N LYS A 197 -2.25 -10.02 -4.44
CA LYS A 197 -0.84 -9.85 -4.06
C LYS A 197 -0.53 -10.34 -2.64
N LEU A 198 -1.45 -10.16 -1.69
CA LEU A 198 -1.34 -10.74 -0.35
C LEU A 198 -1.38 -12.28 -0.39
N ALA A 199 -2.33 -12.84 -1.13
CA ALA A 199 -2.43 -14.30 -1.31
C ALA A 199 -1.15 -14.88 -1.94
N ARG A 200 -0.56 -14.20 -2.93
CA ARG A 200 0.75 -14.58 -3.50
C ARG A 200 1.87 -14.57 -2.46
N ARG A 201 1.95 -13.54 -1.62
CA ARG A 201 2.96 -13.41 -0.55
C ARG A 201 2.84 -14.56 0.45
N ILE A 202 1.62 -14.88 0.87
CA ILE A 202 1.32 -16.02 1.76
C ILE A 202 1.73 -17.35 1.14
N ALA A 203 1.39 -17.59 -0.13
CA ALA A 203 1.77 -18.80 -0.84
C ALA A 203 3.31 -18.97 -0.88
N MET A 204 4.04 -17.87 -1.09
CA MET A 204 5.50 -17.88 -1.08
C MET A 204 6.07 -18.19 0.31
N ALA A 205 5.53 -17.58 1.37
CA ALA A 205 5.97 -17.83 2.73
C ALA A 205 5.69 -19.30 3.17
N ALA A 206 4.55 -19.85 2.76
CA ALA A 206 4.23 -21.26 2.97
C ALA A 206 5.18 -22.19 2.20
N GLU A 207 5.52 -21.87 0.94
CA GLU A 207 6.49 -22.62 0.15
C GLU A 207 7.87 -22.67 0.83
N VAL A 208 8.34 -21.56 1.41
CA VAL A 208 9.60 -21.55 2.19
C VAL A 208 9.55 -22.57 3.34
N THR A 209 8.40 -22.70 4.02
CA THR A 209 8.22 -23.66 5.12
C THR A 209 8.27 -25.12 4.65
N ILE A 210 7.60 -25.42 3.52
CA ILE A 210 7.61 -26.75 2.89
C ILE A 210 9.06 -27.15 2.56
N GLN A 211 9.78 -26.24 1.92
CA GLN A 211 11.14 -26.47 1.45
C GLN A 211 12.16 -26.62 2.59
N ALA A 212 11.91 -25.94 3.71
CA ALA A 212 12.67 -26.14 4.94
C ALA A 212 12.34 -27.47 5.65
N LYS A 213 11.40 -28.27 5.11
CA LYS A 213 10.89 -29.53 5.71
C LYS A 213 10.38 -29.33 7.14
N GLY A 214 9.76 -28.17 7.41
CA GLY A 214 9.26 -27.81 8.73
C GLY A 214 10.36 -27.44 9.74
N ARG A 215 11.65 -27.49 9.36
CA ARG A 215 12.75 -27.00 10.19
C ARG A 215 12.79 -25.48 10.13
N GLY A 216 13.00 -24.83 11.27
CA GLY A 216 13.15 -23.38 11.34
C GLY A 216 12.50 -22.80 12.58
N ASP A 217 13.04 -21.68 13.02
CA ASP A 217 12.53 -20.90 14.15
C ASP A 217 11.09 -20.44 13.88
N ALA A 218 10.25 -20.45 14.91
CA ALA A 218 8.92 -19.83 14.87
C ALA A 218 9.02 -18.30 14.71
N ASN A 219 10.14 -17.71 15.12
CA ASN A 219 10.43 -16.28 14.99
C ASN A 219 11.19 -15.94 13.70
N ALA A 220 11.35 -16.89 12.77
CA ALA A 220 11.99 -16.59 11.51
C ALA A 220 11.16 -15.55 10.73
N GLY A 221 11.83 -14.61 10.05
CA GLY A 221 11.15 -13.49 9.38
C GLY A 221 10.06 -13.91 8.39
N PHE A 222 10.16 -15.07 7.75
CA PHE A 222 9.12 -15.58 6.84
C PHE A 222 7.86 -16.09 7.58
N VAL A 223 7.98 -16.49 8.85
CA VAL A 223 6.84 -16.91 9.68
C VAL A 223 6.07 -15.69 10.17
N VAL A 224 6.79 -14.64 10.59
CA VAL A 224 6.20 -13.34 10.92
C VAL A 224 5.49 -12.78 9.68
N ASP A 225 6.16 -12.82 8.52
CA ASP A 225 5.59 -12.40 7.24
C ASP A 225 4.31 -13.16 6.87
N LEU A 226 4.28 -14.47 7.11
CA LEU A 226 3.11 -15.31 6.86
C LEU A 226 1.90 -14.86 7.71
N LEU A 227 2.12 -14.65 9.01
CA LEU A 227 1.07 -14.25 9.95
C LEU A 227 0.56 -12.84 9.69
N GLU A 228 1.47 -11.89 9.47
CA GLU A 228 1.12 -10.51 9.13
C GLU A 228 0.35 -10.45 7.81
N SER A 229 0.82 -11.15 6.79
CA SER A 229 0.17 -11.19 5.48
C SER A 229 -1.22 -11.84 5.55
N SER A 230 -1.39 -12.91 6.34
CA SER A 230 -2.71 -13.54 6.51
C SER A 230 -3.69 -12.65 7.25
N ALA A 231 -3.25 -11.93 8.28
CA ALA A 231 -4.10 -10.97 8.99
C ALA A 231 -4.48 -9.78 8.09
N GLU A 232 -3.55 -9.30 7.25
CA GLU A 232 -3.84 -8.29 6.24
C GLU A 232 -4.79 -8.78 5.16
N LEU A 233 -4.69 -10.04 4.75
CA LEU A 233 -5.59 -10.67 3.77
C LEU A 233 -7.03 -10.64 4.29
N VAL A 234 -7.26 -10.99 5.55
CA VAL A 234 -8.61 -10.94 6.18
C VAL A 234 -9.15 -9.52 6.18
N ARG A 235 -8.32 -8.52 6.52
CA ARG A 235 -8.73 -7.10 6.45
C ARG A 235 -9.07 -6.66 5.02
N ALA A 236 -8.29 -7.09 4.04
CA ALA A 236 -8.55 -6.80 2.63
C ALA A 236 -9.83 -7.50 2.12
N ALA A 237 -10.05 -8.77 2.47
CA ALA A 237 -11.23 -9.54 2.12
C ALA A 237 -12.52 -8.89 2.62
N LYS A 238 -12.53 -8.41 3.87
CA LYS A 238 -13.67 -7.70 4.46
C LYS A 238 -14.11 -6.47 3.65
N ARG A 239 -13.18 -5.82 2.96
CA ARG A 239 -13.48 -4.63 2.15
C ARG A 239 -14.16 -4.91 0.83
N LEU A 240 -13.99 -6.11 0.30
CA LEU A 240 -14.65 -6.55 -0.94
C LEU A 240 -16.14 -6.83 -0.70
N ASP A 241 -16.53 -7.08 0.55
CA ASP A 241 -17.92 -7.33 0.95
C ASP A 241 -18.51 -8.54 0.22
N ILE A 242 -17.69 -9.59 0.06
CA ILE A 242 -18.07 -10.89 -0.53
C ILE A 242 -17.87 -11.94 0.55
N ASP A 243 -18.95 -12.57 1.01
CA ASP A 243 -18.96 -13.48 2.15
C ASP A 243 -18.03 -14.68 1.93
N GLU A 244 -18.05 -15.29 0.75
CA GLU A 244 -17.23 -16.45 0.42
C GLU A 244 -15.72 -16.13 0.49
N VAL A 245 -15.34 -14.91 0.10
CA VAL A 245 -13.93 -14.47 0.17
C VAL A 245 -13.50 -14.27 1.60
N GLN A 246 -14.37 -13.68 2.41
CA GLN A 246 -14.11 -13.48 3.84
C GLN A 246 -13.95 -14.82 4.56
N GLU A 247 -14.83 -15.79 4.27
CA GLU A 247 -14.74 -17.14 4.81
C GLU A 247 -13.41 -17.81 4.43
N ILE A 248 -13.05 -17.81 3.15
CA ILE A 248 -11.77 -18.37 2.69
C ILE A 248 -10.58 -17.68 3.36
N ALA A 249 -10.60 -16.36 3.49
CA ALA A 249 -9.52 -15.61 4.13
C ALA A 249 -9.36 -15.97 5.62
N MET A 250 -10.48 -16.11 6.36
CA MET A 250 -10.47 -16.54 7.77
C MET A 250 -9.95 -17.98 7.92
N VAL A 251 -10.40 -18.89 7.07
CA VAL A 251 -9.90 -20.28 7.06
C VAL A 251 -8.40 -20.31 6.78
N LEU A 252 -7.95 -19.54 5.78
CA LEU A 252 -6.55 -19.43 5.42
C LEU A 252 -5.71 -18.86 6.57
N GLU A 253 -6.17 -17.82 7.26
CA GLU A 253 -5.49 -17.28 8.46
C GLU A 253 -5.36 -18.36 9.54
N GLY A 254 -6.41 -19.13 9.81
CA GLY A 254 -6.36 -20.23 10.78
C GLY A 254 -5.35 -21.33 10.41
N VAL A 255 -5.25 -21.69 9.12
CA VAL A 255 -4.28 -22.69 8.64
C VAL A 255 -2.85 -22.12 8.63
N ALA A 256 -2.68 -20.84 8.27
CA ALA A 256 -1.41 -20.13 8.31
C ALA A 256 -0.87 -20.03 9.75
N ALA A 257 -1.75 -19.79 10.74
CA ALA A 257 -1.39 -19.86 12.15
C ALA A 257 -0.87 -21.25 12.55
N ARG A 258 -1.51 -22.34 12.11
CA ARG A 258 -1.00 -23.70 12.36
C ARG A 258 0.31 -24.00 11.61
N THR A 259 0.53 -23.38 10.46
CA THR A 259 1.80 -23.45 9.71
C THR A 259 2.94 -22.74 10.43
N SER A 260 2.63 -21.69 11.20
CA SER A 260 3.61 -20.97 12.03
C SER A 260 4.04 -21.78 13.25
N ALA A 261 3.16 -22.64 13.77
CA ALA A 261 3.41 -23.44 14.95
C ALA A 261 4.46 -24.54 14.70
N PRO A 262 5.46 -24.68 15.59
CA PRO A 262 6.36 -25.83 15.53
C PRO A 262 5.60 -27.14 15.77
N GLY A 263 5.85 -28.16 14.95
CA GLY A 263 5.22 -29.47 15.14
C GLY A 263 5.34 -30.38 13.92
N PRO A 264 4.94 -31.66 14.07
CA PRO A 264 4.98 -32.64 12.99
C PRO A 264 4.08 -32.26 11.82
N GLU A 265 2.95 -31.61 12.10
CA GLU A 265 1.95 -31.19 11.11
C GLU A 265 2.32 -29.90 10.37
N ARG A 266 3.44 -29.24 10.72
CA ARG A 266 3.81 -27.92 10.18
C ARG A 266 3.90 -27.95 8.65
N VAL A 267 4.48 -29.00 8.09
CA VAL A 267 4.66 -29.16 6.64
C VAL A 267 3.31 -29.39 5.95
N GLU A 268 2.45 -30.20 6.54
CA GLU A 268 1.11 -30.47 6.00
C GLU A 268 0.25 -29.20 6.00
N ASN A 269 0.23 -28.46 7.12
CA ASN A 269 -0.43 -27.16 7.20
C ASN A 269 0.15 -26.15 6.19
N ALA A 270 1.46 -26.18 5.93
CA ALA A 270 2.08 -25.33 4.92
C ALA A 270 1.60 -25.67 3.49
N HIS A 271 1.41 -26.96 3.17
CA HIS A 271 0.82 -27.36 1.89
C HIS A 271 -0.60 -26.84 1.73
N LEU A 272 -1.44 -26.95 2.77
CA LEU A 272 -2.81 -26.45 2.76
C LEU A 272 -2.85 -24.91 2.64
N THR A 273 -2.03 -24.20 3.43
CA THR A 273 -1.90 -22.73 3.36
C THR A 273 -1.55 -22.27 1.96
N ARG A 274 -0.55 -22.91 1.33
CA ARG A 274 -0.14 -22.61 -0.04
C ARG A 274 -1.27 -22.86 -1.04
N GLN A 275 -1.98 -23.98 -0.93
CA GLN A 275 -3.09 -24.32 -1.83
C GLN A 275 -4.23 -23.30 -1.76
N LEU A 276 -4.69 -22.96 -0.55
CA LEU A 276 -5.74 -21.96 -0.34
C LEU A 276 -5.32 -20.59 -0.86
N ALA A 277 -4.09 -20.17 -0.56
CA ALA A 277 -3.56 -18.89 -1.01
C ALA A 277 -3.44 -18.82 -2.54
N LEU A 278 -3.00 -19.90 -3.20
CA LEU A 278 -2.96 -19.96 -4.66
C LEU A 278 -4.34 -19.94 -5.29
N ALA A 279 -5.32 -20.64 -4.70
CA ALA A 279 -6.70 -20.61 -5.19
C ALA A 279 -7.27 -19.19 -5.15
N LEU A 280 -7.06 -18.47 -4.03
CA LEU A 280 -7.51 -17.09 -3.89
C LEU A 280 -6.79 -16.14 -4.85
N TYR A 281 -5.48 -16.31 -5.01
CA TYR A 281 -4.71 -15.56 -6.00
C TYR A 281 -5.27 -15.76 -7.41
N VAL A 282 -5.54 -17.01 -7.82
CA VAL A 282 -6.05 -17.31 -9.18
C VAL A 282 -7.44 -16.73 -9.40
N ALA A 283 -8.30 -16.74 -8.38
CA ALA A 283 -9.65 -16.20 -8.48
C ALA A 283 -9.69 -14.67 -8.67
N TYR A 284 -8.70 -13.94 -8.11
CA TYR A 284 -8.71 -12.48 -8.06
C TYR A 284 -7.57 -11.79 -8.80
N ALA A 285 -6.66 -12.54 -9.42
CA ALA A 285 -5.71 -11.99 -10.37
C ALA A 285 -6.49 -11.59 -11.63
N VAL A 286 -6.71 -10.28 -11.80
CA VAL A 286 -7.59 -9.67 -12.80
C VAL A 286 -7.22 -10.06 -14.24
N GLU A 287 -5.95 -10.42 -14.53
CA GLU A 287 -5.51 -10.96 -15.83
C GLU A 287 -4.36 -12.00 -15.66
N GLY A 288 -4.27 -12.97 -16.58
CA GLY A 288 -3.05 -13.80 -16.75
C GLY A 288 -2.95 -15.10 -15.93
N GLY A 289 -4.06 -15.78 -15.60
CA GLY A 289 -4.03 -17.06 -14.87
C GLY A 289 -3.08 -18.12 -15.47
N GLU A 290 -2.94 -18.16 -16.81
CA GLU A 290 -1.98 -19.02 -17.51
C GLU A 290 -0.53 -18.52 -17.43
N ALA A 291 -0.29 -17.20 -17.58
CA ALA A 291 1.02 -16.59 -17.41
C ALA A 291 1.55 -16.79 -15.97
N PHE A 292 0.65 -16.77 -14.98
CA PHE A 292 0.97 -17.06 -13.60
C PHE A 292 1.27 -18.53 -13.34
N LYS A 293 0.57 -19.51 -13.96
CA LYS A 293 0.97 -20.92 -13.84
C LYS A 293 2.42 -21.11 -14.29
N ALA A 294 2.79 -20.51 -15.43
CA ALA A 294 4.15 -20.54 -15.95
C ALA A 294 5.15 -19.79 -15.04
N GLU A 295 4.77 -18.64 -14.47
CA GLU A 295 5.63 -17.88 -13.55
C GLU A 295 5.78 -18.54 -12.17
N LEU A 296 4.73 -19.21 -11.68
CA LEU A 296 4.73 -20.02 -10.47
C LEU A 296 5.67 -21.22 -10.65
N GLU A 297 5.58 -21.96 -11.75
CA GLU A 297 6.54 -23.02 -12.08
C GLU A 297 7.98 -22.49 -12.11
N LYS A 298 8.21 -21.37 -12.80
CA LYS A 298 9.53 -20.73 -12.88
C LYS A 298 10.06 -20.25 -11.53
N THR A 299 9.19 -19.75 -10.66
CA THR A 299 9.55 -19.27 -9.32
C THR A 299 9.79 -20.43 -8.37
N LEU A 300 8.95 -21.47 -8.44
CA LEU A 300 9.16 -22.74 -7.74
C LEU A 300 10.51 -23.36 -8.12
N ASP A 301 10.88 -23.34 -9.41
CA ASP A 301 12.15 -23.87 -9.89
C ASP A 301 13.35 -23.04 -9.41
N LYS A 302 13.23 -21.71 -9.37
CA LYS A 302 14.27 -20.83 -8.79
C LYS A 302 14.45 -21.05 -7.29
N VAL A 303 13.35 -21.24 -6.56
CA VAL A 303 13.36 -21.53 -5.13
C VAL A 303 14.02 -22.90 -4.89
N ARG A 304 13.58 -23.96 -5.58
CA ARG A 304 14.21 -25.29 -5.58
C ARG A 304 15.72 -25.20 -5.81
N GLY A 305 16.15 -24.49 -6.87
CA GLY A 305 17.57 -24.33 -7.19
C GLY A 305 18.37 -23.55 -6.14
N ARG A 306 17.77 -22.59 -5.42
CA ARG A 306 18.44 -21.90 -4.29
C ARG A 306 18.61 -22.83 -3.09
N LEU A 307 17.63 -23.67 -2.81
CA LEU A 307 17.66 -24.62 -1.70
C LEU A 307 18.64 -25.77 -1.94
N ASP A 308 18.72 -26.27 -3.17
CA ASP A 308 19.67 -27.33 -3.52
C ASP A 308 21.12 -26.85 -3.40
N ARG A 309 21.42 -25.63 -3.84
CA ARG A 309 22.72 -24.99 -3.61
C ARG A 309 23.03 -24.79 -2.13
N ALA A 310 22.03 -24.47 -1.31
CA ALA A 310 22.20 -24.33 0.14
C ALA A 310 22.48 -25.69 0.82
N LYS A 311 21.77 -26.75 0.41
CA LYS A 311 22.01 -28.13 0.87
C LYS A 311 23.41 -28.62 0.47
N GLU A 312 23.84 -28.34 -0.76
CA GLU A 312 25.18 -28.71 -1.22
C GLU A 312 26.28 -28.02 -0.42
N ARG A 313 26.13 -26.72 -0.14
CA ARG A 313 27.06 -25.96 0.71
C ARG A 313 27.11 -26.48 2.14
N ALA A 314 25.96 -26.86 2.71
CA ALA A 314 25.88 -27.46 4.04
C ALA A 314 26.57 -28.83 4.07
N LYS A 315 26.34 -29.69 3.06
CA LYS A 315 26.97 -31.00 2.94
C LYS A 315 28.49 -30.88 2.79
N ARG A 316 28.98 -29.97 1.94
CA ARG A 316 30.42 -29.68 1.80
C ARG A 316 31.06 -29.20 3.10
N ARG A 317 30.40 -28.29 3.84
CA ARG A 317 30.86 -27.85 5.17
C ARG A 317 30.94 -29.01 6.16
N GLN A 318 29.97 -29.92 6.13
CA GLN A 318 29.92 -31.07 7.03
C GLN A 318 31.00 -32.10 6.68
N THR A 319 31.26 -32.35 5.40
CA THR A 319 32.36 -33.22 4.94
C THR A 319 33.72 -32.63 5.29
N LEU A 320 33.91 -31.31 5.13
CA LEU A 320 35.13 -30.60 5.54
C LEU A 320 35.35 -30.64 7.06
N ALA A 321 34.29 -30.52 7.85
CA ALA A 321 34.38 -30.63 9.30
C ALA A 321 34.74 -32.06 9.75
N LEU A 322 34.21 -33.08 9.08
CA LEU A 322 34.53 -34.49 9.36
C LEU A 322 35.97 -34.86 8.96
N SER A 323 36.51 -34.27 7.89
CA SER A 323 37.91 -34.48 7.47
C SER A 323 38.95 -33.73 8.30
N LEU A 324 38.53 -32.78 9.16
CA LEU A 324 39.43 -32.03 10.06
C LEU A 324 39.51 -32.66 11.46
N VAL A 325 38.67 -33.65 11.76
CA VAL A 325 38.59 -34.34 13.06
C VAL A 325 39.13 -35.78 12.98
N SER A 326 39.49 -36.24 11.77
CA SER A 326 40.18 -37.50 11.47
C SER A 326 41.64 -37.26 11.14
#